data_AF-A0A356BGG2-F1
#
_entry.id   AF-A0A356BGG2-F1
#
_cell.length_a   1.000
_cell.length_b   1.000
_cell.length_c   1.000
_cell.angle_alpha   90.00
_cell.angle_beta   90.00
_cell.angle_gamma   90.00
#
_symmetry.space_group_name_H-M   'P 1'
#
loop_
_entity.id
_entity.type
_entity.pdbx_description
1 polymer ?
#
loop_
_entity_poly.entity_id
_entity_poly.type
_entity_poly.pdbx_seq_one_letter_code
_entity_poly.pdbx_strand_id
1 'polypeptide(L)'
;LQRYSQQYGMRFLLTLGNHDPVRPLSHAAGKADYLGVDGKPQPIYSAGAGGCQDKATASPEDRRLVCSEQVKEAGYVELMTELSGFGFYPTANDLYWETPFSDYSANGYQLAAAQAQADLQQRQYQICRQGGGGAYRQAGYTECRQVVDASYLVEPVPGLWLLAIDANVYIPDEAEPTGFKGSGNAGYNAVLKYKPHVIAWAEQVAKRAKQQGKTLLTFSHFPMLEFYQGQSEHIAGLLGKNSAQLGRKPDDDVGHTLAKAGIRLHVGGHMHLNNTNLAHYSDGSYLLNIQSPSIAAYVPAYKLLTVLPDYQVEVDTKVLNEVPRFDELFEHYRL
;
A
#
# COMPACT_ATOMS: atom_id res chain seq x y z
N LEU A 1 -11.55 11.81 6.35
CA LEU A 1 -11.55 11.95 4.88
C LEU A 1 -12.87 12.50 4.35
N GLN A 2 -14.01 11.84 4.61
CA GLN A 2 -15.35 12.29 4.13
C GLN A 2 -15.67 13.76 4.41
N ARG A 3 -15.42 14.25 5.63
CA ARG A 3 -15.60 15.67 5.99
C ARG A 3 -14.85 16.61 5.04
N TYR A 4 -13.59 16.29 4.71
CA TYR A 4 -12.78 17.11 3.80
C TYR A 4 -13.29 17.02 2.36
N SER A 5 -13.77 15.85 1.92
CA SER A 5 -14.42 15.72 0.62
C SER A 5 -15.67 16.58 0.50
N GLN A 6 -16.53 16.57 1.52
CA GLN A 6 -17.76 17.37 1.53
C GLN A 6 -17.48 18.87 1.62
N GLN A 7 -16.52 19.28 2.46
CA GLN A 7 -16.27 20.70 2.72
C GLN A 7 -15.40 21.38 1.66
N TYR A 8 -14.43 20.67 1.08
CA TYR A 8 -13.42 21.25 0.19
C TYR A 8 -13.40 20.64 -1.21
N GLY A 9 -14.31 19.70 -1.50
CA GLY A 9 -14.30 18.98 -2.79
C GLY A 9 -13.09 18.08 -2.97
N MET A 10 -12.35 17.76 -1.90
CA MET A 10 -11.15 16.93 -1.98
C MET A 10 -11.51 15.49 -2.31
N ARG A 11 -10.79 14.91 -3.26
CA ARG A 11 -10.88 13.49 -3.58
C ARG A 11 -9.72 12.75 -2.92
N PHE A 12 -10.04 11.69 -2.19
CA PHE A 12 -9.04 10.80 -1.58
C PHE A 12 -9.03 9.47 -2.32
N LEU A 13 -7.82 9.02 -2.67
CA LEU A 13 -7.54 7.76 -3.33
C LEU A 13 -6.46 7.08 -2.52
N LEU A 14 -6.75 5.87 -2.04
CA LEU A 14 -5.89 5.15 -1.10
C LEU A 14 -5.21 3.97 -1.80
N THR A 15 -4.08 3.58 -1.25
CA THR A 15 -3.46 2.28 -1.46
C THR A 15 -3.23 1.63 -0.11
N LEU A 16 -3.00 0.32 -0.11
CA LEU A 16 -2.84 -0.48 1.09
C LEU A 16 -1.36 -0.64 1.43
N GLY A 17 -1.07 -0.59 2.74
CA GLY A 17 0.27 -0.72 3.29
C GLY A 17 0.44 -2.02 4.05
N ASN A 18 1.66 -2.28 4.55
CA ASN A 18 1.99 -3.55 5.23
C ASN A 18 1.35 -3.71 6.63
N HIS A 19 0.65 -2.67 7.10
CA HIS A 19 -0.17 -2.70 8.31
C HIS A 19 -1.66 -2.69 7.99
N ASP A 20 -2.02 -2.46 6.71
CA ASP A 20 -3.38 -2.26 6.24
C ASP A 20 -3.56 -3.08 4.95
N PRO A 21 -3.70 -4.42 5.01
CA PRO A 21 -3.74 -5.19 6.25
C PRO A 21 -2.36 -5.71 6.69
N VAL A 22 -2.27 -6.25 7.91
CA VAL A 22 -1.08 -6.99 8.38
C VAL A 22 -1.03 -8.42 7.80
N ARG A 23 -2.20 -8.96 7.47
CA ARG A 23 -2.45 -10.29 6.89
C ARG A 23 -3.64 -10.23 5.93
N PRO A 24 -3.77 -11.13 4.95
CA PRO A 24 -4.82 -10.98 3.93
C PRO A 24 -6.24 -11.17 4.51
N LEU A 25 -6.36 -11.89 5.62
CA LEU A 25 -7.62 -12.17 6.32
C LEU A 25 -7.63 -11.48 7.69
N SER A 26 -8.81 -11.00 8.11
CA SER A 26 -9.01 -10.44 9.45
C SER A 26 -8.72 -11.51 10.51
N HIS A 27 -8.06 -11.13 11.60
CA HIS A 27 -7.80 -12.04 12.71
C HIS A 27 -7.75 -11.29 14.04
N ALA A 28 -7.98 -12.04 15.12
CA ALA A 28 -7.90 -11.51 16.46
C ALA A 28 -6.48 -11.01 16.75
N ALA A 29 -6.38 -9.84 17.37
CA ALA A 29 -5.12 -9.15 17.59
C ALA A 29 -5.14 -8.30 18.87
N GLY A 30 -4.08 -7.52 19.07
CA GLY A 30 -3.87 -6.69 20.26
C GLY A 30 -2.50 -6.93 20.88
N LYS A 31 -2.25 -6.22 21.99
CA LYS A 31 -0.95 -6.19 22.68
C LYS A 31 -1.14 -6.01 24.18
N ALA A 32 -0.14 -6.47 24.95
CA ALA A 32 -0.14 -6.38 26.40
C ALA A 32 0.27 -4.99 26.92
N ASP A 33 0.77 -4.13 26.05
CA ASP A 33 1.61 -2.98 26.41
C ASP A 33 1.20 -1.67 25.72
N TYR A 34 -0.10 -1.46 25.47
CA TYR A 34 -0.57 -0.12 25.15
C TYR A 34 -0.28 0.85 26.30
N LEU A 35 -0.16 2.14 26.00
CA LEU A 35 0.10 3.16 27.01
C LEU A 35 -1.15 3.37 27.88
N GLY A 36 -1.08 2.93 29.14
CA GLY A 36 -2.11 3.11 30.15
C GLY A 36 -1.86 4.29 31.09
N VAL A 37 -2.70 4.39 32.11
CA VAL A 37 -2.61 5.43 33.16
C VAL A 37 -1.25 5.35 33.87
N ASP A 38 -0.67 6.52 34.15
CA ASP A 38 0.67 6.68 34.74
C ASP A 38 1.79 5.97 33.96
N GLY A 39 1.65 5.84 32.63
CA GLY A 39 2.64 5.20 31.77
C GLY A 39 2.71 3.67 31.91
N LYS A 40 1.78 3.04 32.63
CA LYS A 40 1.78 1.59 32.85
C LYS A 40 1.28 0.83 31.61
N PRO A 41 1.80 -0.38 31.34
CA PRO A 41 1.26 -1.25 30.30
C PRO A 41 -0.23 -1.52 30.51
N GLN A 42 -1.03 -1.30 29.47
CA GLN A 42 -2.45 -1.64 29.41
C GLN A 42 -2.64 -2.75 28.37
N PRO A 43 -3.00 -3.98 28.79
CA PRO A 43 -3.40 -5.02 27.88
C PRO A 43 -4.72 -4.67 27.18
N ILE A 44 -4.68 -4.63 25.85
CA ILE A 44 -5.85 -4.42 25.00
C ILE A 44 -5.84 -5.45 23.87
N TYR A 45 -6.89 -6.25 23.77
CA TYR A 45 -7.03 -7.31 22.76
C TYR A 45 -8.43 -7.34 22.17
N SER A 46 -8.57 -7.82 20.94
CA SER A 46 -9.88 -8.16 20.37
C SER A 46 -10.35 -9.53 20.90
N ALA A 47 -11.61 -9.87 20.66
CA ALA A 47 -12.15 -11.18 21.02
C ALA A 47 -11.32 -12.29 20.35
N GLY A 48 -11.03 -13.35 21.13
CA GLY A 48 -10.20 -14.48 20.68
C GLY A 48 -8.69 -14.29 20.87
N ALA A 49 -8.23 -13.16 21.42
CA ALA A 49 -6.81 -12.89 21.67
C ALA A 49 -6.53 -12.47 23.12
N GLY A 50 -5.32 -12.75 23.62
CA GLY A 50 -4.79 -12.18 24.88
C GLY A 50 -5.64 -12.38 26.13
N GLY A 51 -6.45 -13.44 26.19
CA GLY A 51 -7.36 -13.74 27.29
C GLY A 51 -8.79 -13.21 27.12
N CYS A 52 -9.05 -12.43 26.07
CA CYS A 52 -10.40 -12.04 25.67
C CYS A 52 -11.13 -13.24 25.05
N GLN A 53 -12.21 -13.67 25.69
CA GLN A 53 -13.06 -14.76 25.19
C GLN A 53 -13.73 -14.37 23.86
N ASP A 54 -14.20 -15.37 23.13
CA ASP A 54 -15.00 -15.15 21.93
C ASP A 54 -16.23 -14.29 22.26
N LYS A 55 -16.48 -13.26 21.45
CA LYS A 55 -17.54 -12.26 21.64
C LYS A 55 -17.41 -11.39 22.90
N ALA A 56 -16.22 -11.34 23.51
CA ALA A 56 -15.96 -10.38 24.59
C ALA A 56 -16.25 -8.94 24.10
N THR A 57 -16.92 -8.16 24.94
CA THR A 57 -17.17 -6.75 24.70
C THR A 57 -16.34 -5.92 25.68
N ALA A 58 -16.06 -4.67 25.32
CA ALA A 58 -15.29 -3.78 26.17
C ALA A 58 -16.04 -3.57 27.49
N SER A 59 -15.45 -4.05 28.59
CA SER A 59 -15.88 -3.67 29.93
C SER A 59 -15.08 -2.43 30.35
N PRO A 60 -15.73 -1.28 30.57
CA PRO A 60 -15.05 -0.09 31.09
C PRO A 60 -14.49 -0.29 32.51
N GLU A 61 -14.91 -1.34 33.21
CA GLU A 61 -14.64 -1.55 34.63
C GLU A 61 -13.39 -2.40 34.90
N ASP A 62 -13.02 -3.33 34.00
CA ASP A 62 -11.79 -4.12 34.17
C ASP A 62 -10.59 -3.39 33.54
N ARG A 63 -9.89 -2.64 34.39
CA ARG A 63 -8.66 -1.94 34.00
C ARG A 63 -7.46 -2.88 33.76
N ARG A 64 -7.56 -4.17 34.10
CA ARG A 64 -6.42 -5.10 33.92
C ARG A 64 -6.34 -5.67 32.51
N LEU A 65 -7.49 -5.86 31.85
CA LEU A 65 -7.60 -6.37 30.49
C LEU A 65 -8.78 -5.69 29.80
N VAL A 66 -8.51 -4.96 28.72
CA VAL A 66 -9.55 -4.36 27.89
C VAL A 66 -9.78 -5.22 26.66
N CYS A 67 -11.02 -5.73 26.50
CA CYS A 67 -11.42 -6.47 25.31
C CYS A 67 -12.13 -5.55 24.32
N SER A 68 -11.50 -5.18 23.21
CA SER A 68 -12.08 -4.27 22.22
C SER A 68 -11.83 -4.76 20.80
N GLU A 69 -12.89 -4.91 20.01
CA GLU A 69 -12.79 -5.23 18.58
C GLU A 69 -12.05 -4.16 17.76
N GLN A 70 -11.85 -2.95 18.32
CA GLN A 70 -11.15 -1.87 17.63
C GLN A 70 -9.65 -2.16 17.41
N VAL A 71 -9.05 -3.08 18.18
CA VAL A 71 -7.64 -3.50 17.98
C VAL A 71 -7.51 -4.75 17.12
N LYS A 72 -8.61 -5.27 16.58
CA LYS A 72 -8.58 -6.38 15.62
C LYS A 72 -7.83 -5.94 14.36
N GLU A 73 -6.96 -6.80 13.85
CA GLU A 73 -6.28 -6.56 12.59
C GLU A 73 -7.20 -6.96 11.44
N ALA A 74 -7.76 -5.96 10.76
CA ALA A 74 -8.63 -6.14 9.60
C ALA A 74 -7.85 -6.67 8.39
N GLY A 75 -8.45 -7.59 7.64
CA GLY A 75 -7.95 -8.08 6.36
C GLY A 75 -8.48 -7.26 5.17
N TYR A 76 -8.19 -7.71 3.95
CA TYR A 76 -8.58 -6.99 2.73
C TYR A 76 -10.08 -6.72 2.63
N VAL A 77 -10.91 -7.73 2.90
CA VAL A 77 -12.37 -7.62 2.75
C VAL A 77 -12.95 -6.51 3.61
N GLU A 78 -12.54 -6.47 4.88
CA GLU A 78 -13.01 -5.50 5.85
C GLU A 78 -12.49 -4.09 5.54
N LEU A 79 -11.19 -3.95 5.27
CA LEU A 79 -10.58 -2.66 4.93
C LEU A 79 -11.16 -2.06 3.65
N MET A 80 -11.27 -2.85 2.59
CA MET A 80 -11.80 -2.36 1.31
C MET A 80 -13.28 -2.05 1.39
N THR A 81 -14.05 -2.73 2.25
CA THR A 81 -15.46 -2.39 2.49
C THR A 81 -15.57 -1.05 3.22
N GLU A 82 -14.85 -0.88 4.33
CA GLU A 82 -14.87 0.33 5.15
C GLU A 82 -14.35 1.56 4.38
N LEU A 83 -13.32 1.37 3.56
CA LEU A 83 -12.67 2.42 2.77
C LEU A 83 -13.13 2.45 1.31
N SER A 84 -14.27 1.82 1.00
CA SER A 84 -14.74 1.58 -0.37
C SER A 84 -14.79 2.84 -1.25
N GLY A 85 -15.20 3.96 -0.66
CA GLY A 85 -15.31 5.25 -1.35
C GLY A 85 -13.99 5.94 -1.72
N PHE A 86 -12.84 5.37 -1.38
CA PHE A 86 -11.52 6.00 -1.56
C PHE A 86 -10.66 5.32 -2.62
N GLY A 87 -11.25 5.06 -3.78
CA GLY A 87 -10.56 4.54 -4.97
C GLY A 87 -10.65 3.02 -5.15
N PHE A 88 -10.89 2.26 -4.08
CA PHE A 88 -11.03 0.81 -4.17
C PHE A 88 -12.22 0.36 -5.00
N TYR A 89 -13.26 1.19 -5.16
CA TYR A 89 -14.41 0.91 -6.02
C TYR A 89 -14.69 2.11 -6.92
N PRO A 90 -15.24 1.87 -8.14
CA PRO A 90 -15.59 2.94 -9.05
C PRO A 90 -16.79 3.74 -8.54
N THR A 91 -16.77 5.04 -8.81
CA THR A 91 -17.82 5.99 -8.44
C THR A 91 -18.36 6.69 -9.68
N ALA A 92 -19.51 7.36 -9.56
CA ALA A 92 -20.06 8.16 -10.66
C ALA A 92 -19.18 9.37 -11.05
N ASN A 93 -18.19 9.73 -10.23
CA ASN A 93 -17.25 10.81 -10.51
C ASN A 93 -15.99 10.31 -11.26
N ASP A 94 -15.95 9.02 -11.62
CA ASP A 94 -14.86 8.44 -12.40
C ASP A 94 -15.16 8.49 -13.89
N LEU A 95 -14.22 9.05 -14.65
CA LEU A 95 -14.28 8.97 -16.11
C LEU A 95 -13.88 7.59 -16.61
N TYR A 96 -13.01 6.93 -15.85
CA TYR A 96 -12.57 5.57 -16.07
C TYR A 96 -12.09 4.95 -14.77
N TRP A 97 -12.30 3.66 -14.62
CA TRP A 97 -11.76 2.86 -13.51
C TRP A 97 -11.60 1.43 -13.99
N GLU A 98 -10.53 0.74 -13.59
CA GLU A 98 -10.32 -0.69 -13.88
C GLU A 98 -9.41 -1.33 -12.82
N THR A 99 -9.34 -2.66 -12.84
CA THR A 99 -8.38 -3.45 -12.05
C THR A 99 -7.60 -4.39 -12.99
N PRO A 100 -6.58 -5.12 -12.50
CA PRO A 100 -5.94 -6.17 -13.29
C PRO A 100 -6.89 -7.26 -13.82
N PHE A 101 -8.10 -7.37 -13.27
CA PHE A 101 -9.09 -8.40 -13.57
C PHE A 101 -10.25 -7.88 -14.44
N SER A 102 -10.22 -6.59 -14.81
CA SER A 102 -11.27 -6.01 -15.63
C SER A 102 -11.11 -6.41 -17.10
N ASP A 103 -12.22 -6.72 -17.77
CA ASP A 103 -12.24 -7.16 -19.18
C ASP A 103 -12.77 -6.12 -20.17
N TYR A 104 -13.25 -4.98 -19.67
CA TYR A 104 -13.67 -3.84 -20.48
C TYR A 104 -12.52 -2.86 -20.75
N SER A 105 -12.80 -1.84 -21.56
CA SER A 105 -11.85 -0.77 -21.88
C SER A 105 -12.45 0.60 -21.59
N ALA A 106 -11.61 1.65 -21.64
CA ALA A 106 -12.06 3.03 -21.53
C ALA A 106 -13.08 3.43 -22.60
N ASN A 107 -12.99 2.82 -23.80
CA ASN A 107 -14.01 3.02 -24.83
C ASN A 107 -15.26 2.22 -24.48
N GLY A 108 -16.38 2.90 -24.29
CA GLY A 108 -17.63 2.27 -23.84
C GLY A 108 -17.67 1.98 -22.33
N TYR A 109 -16.88 2.69 -21.52
CA TYR A 109 -16.91 2.58 -20.06
C TYR A 109 -18.34 2.75 -19.52
N GLN A 110 -18.76 1.83 -18.66
CA GLN A 110 -20.03 1.88 -17.96
C GLN A 110 -19.80 1.61 -16.49
N LEU A 111 -20.25 2.54 -15.64
CA LEU A 111 -20.11 2.44 -14.19
C LEU A 111 -20.67 1.11 -13.66
N ALA A 112 -21.83 0.66 -14.16
CA ALA A 112 -22.44 -0.60 -13.72
C ALA A 112 -21.55 -1.82 -13.98
N ALA A 113 -20.90 -1.89 -15.15
CA ALA A 113 -19.96 -2.96 -15.49
C ALA A 113 -18.71 -2.90 -14.60
N ALA A 114 -18.20 -1.69 -14.37
CA ALA A 114 -17.08 -1.47 -13.47
C ALA A 114 -17.39 -1.88 -12.03
N GLN A 115 -18.57 -1.53 -11.52
CA GLN A 115 -19.04 -1.92 -10.19
C GLN A 115 -19.19 -3.43 -10.05
N ALA A 116 -19.72 -4.11 -11.07
CA ALA A 116 -19.82 -5.57 -11.07
C ALA A 116 -18.44 -6.26 -11.02
N GLN A 117 -17.45 -5.71 -11.73
CA GLN A 117 -16.08 -6.26 -11.75
C GLN A 117 -15.20 -5.74 -10.59
N ALA A 118 -15.66 -4.76 -9.83
CA ALA A 118 -15.01 -4.31 -8.60
C ALA A 118 -15.26 -5.24 -7.41
N ASP A 119 -16.22 -6.17 -7.54
CA ASP A 119 -16.53 -7.16 -6.51
C ASP A 119 -15.27 -7.95 -6.10
N LEU A 120 -15.11 -8.15 -4.78
CA LEU A 120 -13.91 -8.77 -4.22
C LEU A 120 -13.73 -10.22 -4.69
N GLN A 121 -14.81 -10.91 -5.05
CA GLN A 121 -14.73 -12.26 -5.60
C GLN A 121 -14.03 -12.27 -6.97
N GLN A 122 -14.16 -11.20 -7.74
CA GLN A 122 -13.52 -11.03 -9.06
C GLN A 122 -12.07 -10.54 -8.95
N ARG A 123 -11.70 -9.95 -7.81
CA ARG A 123 -10.38 -9.31 -7.60
C ARG A 123 -9.43 -10.19 -6.81
N GLN A 124 -9.32 -11.45 -7.23
CA GLN A 124 -8.46 -12.43 -6.57
C GLN A 124 -7.43 -13.00 -7.53
N TYR A 125 -6.25 -13.22 -7.00
CA TYR A 125 -5.20 -13.95 -7.69
C TYR A 125 -4.76 -15.14 -6.84
N GLN A 126 -4.21 -16.15 -7.51
CA GLN A 126 -3.60 -17.28 -6.83
C GLN A 126 -2.15 -16.95 -6.52
N ILE A 127 -1.75 -17.19 -5.28
CA ILE A 127 -0.38 -17.14 -4.81
C ILE A 127 -0.01 -18.52 -4.26
N CYS A 128 1.20 -18.99 -4.53
CA CYS A 128 1.75 -20.23 -3.99
C CYS A 128 2.98 -19.91 -3.15
N ARG A 129 3.44 -20.85 -2.30
CA ARG A 129 4.61 -20.64 -1.44
C ARG A 129 5.86 -20.21 -2.21
N GLN A 130 6.03 -20.74 -3.40
CA GLN A 130 7.21 -20.54 -4.25
C GLN A 130 7.12 -19.33 -5.19
N GLY A 131 5.93 -18.79 -5.48
CA GLY A 131 5.76 -17.73 -6.47
C GLY A 131 4.31 -17.47 -6.87
N GLY A 132 4.11 -16.73 -7.97
CA GLY A 132 2.79 -16.49 -8.55
C GLY A 132 2.09 -17.80 -8.91
N GLY A 133 0.79 -17.91 -8.60
CA GLY A 133 -0.06 -19.04 -8.94
C GLY A 133 -0.83 -18.82 -10.24
N GLY A 134 -1.88 -19.62 -10.44
CA GLY A 134 -2.79 -19.48 -11.58
C GLY A 134 -2.05 -19.67 -12.90
N ALA A 135 -2.19 -18.71 -13.82
CA ALA A 135 -1.50 -18.71 -15.12
C ALA A 135 0.04 -18.66 -15.01
N TYR A 136 0.58 -18.28 -13.84
CA TYR A 136 2.02 -18.18 -13.58
C TYR A 136 2.57 -19.34 -12.76
N ARG A 137 1.71 -20.30 -12.37
CA ARG A 137 2.10 -21.43 -11.54
C ARG A 137 3.06 -22.35 -12.29
N GLN A 138 4.17 -22.70 -11.66
CA GLN A 138 5.12 -23.69 -12.19
C GLN A 138 4.91 -25.07 -11.56
N ALA A 139 5.45 -26.11 -12.21
CA ALA A 139 5.44 -27.46 -11.67
C ALA A 139 6.13 -27.52 -10.30
N GLY A 140 5.54 -28.25 -9.36
CA GLY A 140 6.07 -28.38 -7.99
C GLY A 140 5.68 -27.24 -7.03
N TYR A 141 4.92 -26.23 -7.47
CA TYR A 141 4.40 -25.20 -6.55
C TYR A 141 3.34 -25.79 -5.61
N THR A 142 3.44 -25.46 -4.32
CA THR A 142 2.62 -26.00 -3.22
C THR A 142 1.93 -24.87 -2.45
N GLU A 143 1.00 -25.25 -1.56
CA GLU A 143 0.32 -24.34 -0.64
C GLU A 143 -0.34 -23.14 -1.34
N CYS A 144 -0.89 -23.35 -2.53
CA CYS A 144 -1.53 -22.29 -3.27
C CYS A 144 -2.84 -21.85 -2.60
N ARG A 145 -3.06 -20.53 -2.53
CA ARG A 145 -4.23 -19.88 -1.92
C ARG A 145 -4.69 -18.71 -2.79
N GLN A 146 -5.97 -18.37 -2.71
CA GLN A 146 -6.51 -17.15 -3.31
C GLN A 146 -6.33 -15.99 -2.33
N VAL A 147 -5.91 -14.85 -2.85
CA VAL A 147 -5.75 -13.60 -2.09
C VAL A 147 -6.33 -12.45 -2.92
N VAL A 148 -6.95 -11.49 -2.23
CA VAL A 148 -7.46 -10.27 -2.85
C VAL A 148 -6.29 -9.39 -3.31
N ASP A 149 -6.45 -8.73 -4.46
CA ASP A 149 -5.55 -7.68 -4.92
C ASP A 149 -6.29 -6.33 -4.95
N ALA A 150 -5.75 -5.37 -4.20
CA ALA A 150 -6.35 -4.05 -4.05
C ALA A 150 -5.89 -3.03 -5.10
N SER A 151 -5.11 -3.42 -6.10
CA SER A 151 -4.64 -2.54 -7.18
C SER A 151 -5.81 -2.07 -8.04
N TYR A 152 -5.72 -0.84 -8.53
CA TYR A 152 -6.70 -0.24 -9.44
C TYR A 152 -6.08 0.91 -10.25
N LEU A 153 -6.70 1.22 -11.37
CA LEU A 153 -6.46 2.41 -12.16
C LEU A 153 -7.70 3.29 -12.09
N VAL A 154 -7.52 4.60 -12.02
CA VAL A 154 -8.63 5.55 -12.05
C VAL A 154 -8.29 6.79 -12.87
N GLU A 155 -9.26 7.30 -13.62
CA GLU A 155 -9.23 8.61 -14.27
C GLU A 155 -10.17 9.57 -13.54
N PRO A 156 -9.68 10.30 -12.51
CA PRO A 156 -10.52 11.19 -11.73
C PRO A 156 -10.83 12.51 -12.44
N VAL A 157 -9.99 12.92 -13.37
CA VAL A 157 -10.13 14.13 -14.19
C VAL A 157 -9.60 13.84 -15.60
N PRO A 158 -10.07 14.56 -16.64
CA PRO A 158 -9.68 14.27 -18.02
C PRO A 158 -8.16 14.30 -18.20
N GLY A 159 -7.59 13.22 -18.73
CA GLY A 159 -6.18 13.15 -19.09
C GLY A 159 -5.24 12.70 -17.98
N LEU A 160 -5.71 12.53 -16.74
CA LEU A 160 -4.89 12.06 -15.61
C LEU A 160 -5.29 10.64 -15.21
N TRP A 161 -4.35 9.71 -15.33
CA TRP A 161 -4.49 8.35 -14.85
C TRP A 161 -3.66 8.15 -13.58
N LEU A 162 -4.31 7.65 -12.54
CA LEU A 162 -3.68 7.30 -11.27
C LEU A 162 -3.70 5.78 -11.12
N LEU A 163 -2.52 5.17 -11.13
CA LEU A 163 -2.31 3.73 -10.99
C LEU A 163 -1.91 3.41 -9.54
N ALA A 164 -2.85 2.88 -8.77
CA ALA A 164 -2.61 2.39 -7.43
C ALA A 164 -2.15 0.93 -7.51
N ILE A 165 -0.95 0.63 -7.04
CA ILE A 165 -0.44 -0.75 -6.96
C ILE A 165 -0.48 -1.21 -5.49
N ASP A 166 -1.18 -2.31 -5.26
CA ASP A 166 -1.08 -3.05 -4.00
C ASP A 166 0.20 -3.89 -4.01
N ALA A 167 1.25 -3.32 -3.41
CA ALA A 167 2.56 -3.95 -3.32
C ALA A 167 2.70 -4.86 -2.08
N ASN A 168 1.60 -5.17 -1.37
CA ASN A 168 1.63 -6.19 -0.34
C ASN A 168 1.69 -7.59 -0.95
N VAL A 169 2.50 -8.46 -0.34
CA VAL A 169 2.63 -9.87 -0.71
C VAL A 169 2.60 -10.72 0.55
N TYR A 170 1.60 -11.60 0.62
CA TYR A 170 1.41 -12.56 1.71
C TYR A 170 1.75 -13.96 1.22
N ILE A 171 2.96 -14.42 1.52
CA ILE A 171 3.42 -15.74 1.08
C ILE A 171 2.71 -16.81 1.92
N PRO A 172 2.00 -17.79 1.31
CA PRO A 172 1.41 -18.90 2.04
C PRO A 172 2.46 -19.67 2.84
N ASP A 173 2.18 -19.92 4.11
CA ASP A 173 2.96 -20.81 4.96
C ASP A 173 2.05 -21.38 6.06
N GLU A 174 1.74 -22.67 5.98
CA GLU A 174 0.85 -23.34 6.94
C GLU A 174 1.39 -23.38 8.37
N ALA A 175 2.68 -23.08 8.58
CA ALA A 175 3.26 -22.94 9.92
C ALA A 175 2.88 -21.61 10.60
N GLU A 176 2.43 -20.60 9.83
CA GLU A 176 1.99 -19.33 10.37
C GLU A 176 0.56 -19.46 10.94
N PRO A 177 0.23 -18.83 12.09
CA PRO A 177 -1.11 -18.91 12.68
C PRO A 177 -2.24 -18.48 11.73
N THR A 178 -1.96 -17.51 10.86
CA THR A 178 -2.91 -17.02 9.85
C THR A 178 -2.76 -17.71 8.49
N GLY A 179 -1.85 -18.68 8.36
CA GLY A 179 -1.52 -19.38 7.12
C GLY A 179 -0.68 -18.56 6.12
N PHE A 180 -0.20 -17.38 6.52
CA PHE A 180 0.54 -16.46 5.66
C PHE A 180 1.65 -15.72 6.42
N LYS A 181 2.79 -15.53 5.76
CA LYS A 181 3.84 -14.60 6.20
C LYS A 181 3.38 -13.17 5.99
N GLY A 182 3.80 -12.28 6.90
CA GLY A 182 3.54 -10.85 6.80
C GLY A 182 4.28 -10.17 5.64
N SER A 183 3.72 -9.07 5.13
CA SER A 183 4.25 -8.35 3.97
C SER A 183 5.34 -7.30 4.30
N GLY A 184 5.75 -7.17 5.58
CA GLY A 184 6.53 -6.02 6.06
C GLY A 184 7.86 -5.74 5.36
N ASN A 185 8.53 -6.78 4.82
CA ASN A 185 9.79 -6.65 4.07
C ASN A 185 9.68 -7.17 2.63
N ALA A 186 8.47 -7.45 2.15
CA ALA A 186 8.28 -8.09 0.86
C ALA A 186 8.49 -7.10 -0.29
N GLY A 187 7.72 -6.00 -0.28
CA GLY A 187 7.79 -4.92 -1.27
C GLY A 187 7.85 -5.39 -2.72
N TYR A 188 8.46 -4.59 -3.58
CA TYR A 188 8.48 -4.90 -5.01
C TYR A 188 9.36 -6.11 -5.40
N ASN A 189 10.38 -6.45 -4.59
CA ASN A 189 11.14 -7.69 -4.79
C ASN A 189 10.20 -8.91 -4.80
N ALA A 190 9.23 -8.92 -3.88
CA ALA A 190 8.21 -9.97 -3.84
C ALA A 190 7.13 -9.78 -4.92
N VAL A 191 6.71 -8.55 -5.23
CA VAL A 191 5.69 -8.29 -6.27
C VAL A 191 6.10 -8.90 -7.61
N LEU A 192 7.36 -8.72 -8.03
CA LEU A 192 7.85 -9.28 -9.29
C LEU A 192 7.68 -10.81 -9.37
N LYS A 193 7.93 -11.49 -8.25
CA LYS A 193 7.89 -12.95 -8.16
C LYS A 193 6.48 -13.52 -7.93
N TYR A 194 5.68 -12.86 -7.11
CA TYR A 194 4.41 -13.39 -6.61
C TYR A 194 3.17 -12.75 -7.25
N LYS A 195 3.31 -11.57 -7.86
CA LYS A 195 2.23 -10.83 -8.53
C LYS A 195 2.59 -10.43 -9.97
N PRO A 196 3.09 -11.35 -10.81
CA PRO A 196 3.49 -11.03 -12.19
C PRO A 196 2.32 -10.51 -13.07
N HIS A 197 1.08 -10.88 -12.72
CA HIS A 197 -0.12 -10.34 -13.37
C HIS A 197 -0.26 -8.83 -13.21
N VAL A 198 0.12 -8.27 -12.05
CA VAL A 198 0.10 -6.82 -11.81
C VAL A 198 1.14 -6.11 -12.66
N ILE A 199 2.34 -6.69 -12.81
CA ILE A 199 3.40 -6.13 -13.66
C ILE A 199 2.97 -6.14 -15.13
N ALA A 200 2.42 -7.26 -15.61
CA ALA A 200 1.91 -7.37 -16.97
C ALA A 200 0.76 -6.38 -17.23
N TRP A 201 -0.15 -6.22 -16.27
CA TRP A 201 -1.24 -5.25 -16.35
C TRP A 201 -0.72 -3.80 -16.37
N ALA A 202 0.20 -3.46 -15.47
CA ALA A 202 0.83 -2.13 -15.41
C ALA A 202 1.53 -1.77 -16.73
N GLU A 203 2.17 -2.74 -17.40
CA GLU A 203 2.74 -2.54 -18.73
C GLU A 203 1.67 -2.17 -19.77
N GLN A 204 0.54 -2.87 -19.77
CA GLN A 204 -0.57 -2.56 -20.66
C GLN A 204 -1.18 -1.19 -20.34
N VAL A 205 -1.32 -0.83 -19.06
CA VAL A 205 -1.79 0.50 -18.62
C VAL A 205 -0.86 1.58 -19.15
N ALA A 206 0.46 1.46 -18.94
CA ALA A 206 1.43 2.44 -19.41
C ALA A 206 1.43 2.60 -20.93
N LYS A 207 1.32 1.49 -21.66
CA LYS A 207 1.17 1.50 -23.11
C LYS A 207 -0.09 2.25 -23.55
N ARG A 208 -1.24 1.96 -22.94
CA ARG A 208 -2.50 2.65 -23.23
C ARG A 208 -2.45 4.13 -22.87
N ALA A 209 -1.87 4.49 -21.73
CA ALA A 209 -1.71 5.88 -21.30
C ALA A 209 -0.94 6.67 -22.36
N LYS A 210 0.19 6.13 -22.84
CA LYS A 210 0.98 6.75 -23.92
C LYS A 210 0.19 6.89 -25.22
N GLN A 211 -0.51 5.84 -25.65
CA GLN A 211 -1.31 5.86 -26.88
C GLN A 211 -2.46 6.86 -26.84
N GLN A 212 -3.04 7.08 -25.65
CA GLN A 212 -4.18 7.96 -25.44
C GLN A 212 -3.78 9.37 -24.96
N GLY A 213 -2.48 9.66 -24.86
CA GLY A 213 -1.98 10.95 -24.37
C GLY A 213 -2.31 11.24 -22.90
N LYS A 214 -2.51 10.20 -22.08
CA LYS A 214 -2.77 10.34 -20.64
C LYS A 214 -1.47 10.57 -19.87
N THR A 215 -1.51 11.42 -18.85
CA THR A 215 -0.49 11.49 -17.82
C THR A 215 -0.71 10.34 -16.83
N LEU A 216 0.27 9.45 -16.68
CA LEU A 216 0.20 8.33 -15.75
C LEU A 216 1.05 8.62 -14.50
N LEU A 217 0.40 8.68 -13.34
CA LEU A 217 1.07 8.71 -12.03
C LEU A 217 0.82 7.39 -11.31
N THR A 218 1.89 6.72 -10.90
CA THR A 218 1.78 5.47 -10.13
C THR A 218 2.04 5.75 -8.67
N PHE A 219 1.30 5.10 -7.77
CA PHE A 219 1.57 5.17 -6.33
C PHE A 219 1.33 3.84 -5.64
N SER A 220 2.12 3.60 -4.60
CA SER A 220 2.02 2.41 -3.76
C SER A 220 2.63 2.69 -2.39
N HIS A 221 2.48 1.76 -1.45
CA HIS A 221 3.10 1.89 -0.13
C HIS A 221 4.62 1.75 -0.19
N PHE A 222 5.14 0.76 -0.92
CA PHE A 222 6.57 0.44 -0.95
C PHE A 222 7.33 1.25 -2.00
N PRO A 223 8.62 1.59 -1.78
CA PRO A 223 9.45 2.19 -2.82
C PRO A 223 9.67 1.22 -3.99
N MET A 224 9.75 1.74 -5.22
CA MET A 224 10.15 0.97 -6.41
C MET A 224 11.66 0.99 -6.67
N LEU A 225 12.37 1.99 -6.12
CA LEU A 225 13.82 2.16 -6.24
C LEU A 225 14.49 2.17 -4.87
N GLU A 226 15.82 2.05 -4.83
CA GLU A 226 16.57 2.27 -3.61
C GLU A 226 16.33 3.69 -3.05
N PHE A 227 16.34 3.82 -1.73
CA PHE A 227 15.88 5.02 -1.03
C PHE A 227 16.97 5.73 -0.22
N TYR A 228 18.23 5.35 -0.40
CA TYR A 228 19.40 5.91 0.28
C TYR A 228 20.34 6.70 -0.64
N GLN A 229 19.89 7.10 -1.84
CA GLN A 229 20.68 7.96 -2.75
C GLN A 229 22.06 7.36 -3.09
N GLY A 230 22.09 6.06 -3.39
CA GLY A 230 23.30 5.31 -3.70
C GLY A 230 24.14 4.91 -2.48
N GLN A 231 23.75 5.29 -1.26
CA GLN A 231 24.54 5.04 -0.05
C GLN A 231 24.25 3.69 0.64
N SER A 232 23.42 2.85 0.03
CA SER A 232 23.00 1.56 0.62
C SER A 232 24.19 0.68 1.01
N GLU A 233 25.22 0.57 0.17
CA GLU A 233 26.42 -0.24 0.46
C GLU A 233 27.26 0.34 1.61
N HIS A 234 27.41 1.67 1.68
CA HIS A 234 28.10 2.33 2.78
C HIS A 234 27.37 2.12 4.11
N ILE A 235 26.04 2.23 4.10
CA ILE A 235 25.20 1.97 5.29
C ILE A 235 25.32 0.51 5.70
N ALA A 236 25.29 -0.43 4.75
CA ALA A 236 25.47 -1.85 5.02
C ALA A 236 26.84 -2.15 5.63
N GLY A 237 27.90 -1.49 5.14
CA GLY A 237 29.26 -1.62 5.67
C GLY A 237 29.40 -1.08 7.10
N LEU A 238 28.70 0.00 7.44
CA LEU A 238 28.77 0.62 8.76
C LEU A 238 27.86 -0.06 9.81
N LEU A 239 26.61 -0.34 9.43
CA LEU A 239 25.56 -0.78 10.36
C LEU A 239 25.22 -2.26 10.23
N GLY A 240 25.72 -2.93 9.19
CA GLY A 240 25.39 -4.31 8.85
C GLY A 240 24.29 -4.42 7.78
N LYS A 241 24.35 -5.50 6.99
CA LYS A 241 23.49 -5.73 5.82
C LYS A 241 21.99 -5.82 6.10
N ASN A 242 21.60 -6.07 7.34
CA ASN A 242 20.21 -6.21 7.77
C ASN A 242 19.69 -5.01 8.58
N SER A 243 20.52 -3.98 8.75
CA SER A 243 20.20 -2.78 9.54
C SER A 243 19.58 -1.69 8.67
N ALA A 244 19.11 -0.62 9.31
CA ALA A 244 18.61 0.57 8.62
C ALA A 244 17.62 0.26 7.49
N GLN A 245 16.68 -0.66 7.75
CA GLN A 245 15.64 -1.02 6.78
C GLN A 245 16.15 -1.58 5.43
N LEU A 246 17.43 -1.96 5.31
CA LEU A 246 18.03 -2.43 4.04
C LEU A 246 17.36 -3.69 3.49
N GLY A 247 16.76 -4.52 4.35
CA GLY A 247 15.94 -5.67 3.91
C GLY A 247 14.69 -5.30 3.10
N ARG A 248 14.32 -4.02 3.05
CA ARG A 248 13.20 -3.47 2.25
C ARG A 248 13.68 -2.77 0.97
N LYS A 249 14.99 -2.69 0.75
CA LYS A 249 15.58 -2.06 -0.44
C LYS A 249 15.18 -2.87 -1.68
N PRO A 250 14.54 -2.25 -2.68
CA PRO A 250 14.34 -2.90 -3.97
C PRO A 250 15.70 -3.25 -4.63
N ASP A 251 15.76 -4.42 -5.25
CA ASP A 251 16.89 -4.82 -6.08
C ASP A 251 16.90 -4.01 -7.39
N ASP A 252 18.06 -3.85 -8.02
CA ASP A 252 18.17 -3.02 -9.22
C ASP A 252 17.30 -3.54 -10.38
N ASP A 253 17.15 -4.87 -10.48
CA ASP A 253 16.27 -5.55 -11.44
C ASP A 253 14.79 -5.17 -11.27
N VAL A 254 14.36 -4.82 -10.05
CA VAL A 254 12.99 -4.35 -9.80
C VAL A 254 12.74 -3.03 -10.51
N GLY A 255 13.62 -2.06 -10.27
CA GLY A 255 13.49 -0.74 -10.89
C GLY A 255 13.55 -0.83 -12.40
N HIS A 256 14.44 -1.67 -12.95
CA HIS A 256 14.56 -1.87 -14.39
C HIS A 256 13.30 -2.49 -14.99
N THR A 257 12.76 -3.53 -14.34
CA THR A 257 11.53 -4.20 -14.78
C THR A 257 10.35 -3.23 -14.84
N LEU A 258 10.18 -2.39 -13.83
CA LEU A 258 9.09 -1.41 -13.75
C LEU A 258 9.27 -0.26 -14.76
N ALA A 259 10.50 0.22 -14.93
CA ALA A 259 10.84 1.21 -15.94
C ALA A 259 10.55 0.69 -17.36
N LYS A 260 10.92 -0.57 -17.62
CA LYS A 260 10.67 -1.26 -18.89
C LYS A 260 9.19 -1.51 -19.14
N ALA A 261 8.41 -1.77 -18.09
CA ALA A 261 6.95 -1.78 -18.16
C ALA A 261 6.35 -0.39 -18.48
N GLY A 262 7.16 0.66 -18.58
CA GLY A 262 6.72 2.00 -18.94
C GLY A 262 6.25 2.84 -17.76
N ILE A 263 6.45 2.38 -16.52
CA ILE A 263 6.24 3.20 -15.32
C ILE A 263 7.41 4.18 -15.21
N ARG A 264 7.10 5.48 -15.32
CA ARG A 264 8.11 6.55 -15.33
C ARG A 264 8.14 7.39 -14.06
N LEU A 265 7.01 7.51 -13.39
CA LEU A 265 6.85 8.30 -12.17
C LEU A 265 6.07 7.48 -11.15
N HIS A 266 6.69 7.28 -9.99
CA HIS A 266 6.13 6.58 -8.86
C HIS A 266 6.22 7.45 -7.59
N VAL A 267 5.14 7.46 -6.80
CA VAL A 267 5.13 8.01 -5.44
C VAL A 267 5.02 6.85 -4.44
N GLY A 268 6.09 6.60 -3.70
CA GLY A 268 6.16 5.59 -2.65
C GLY A 268 6.12 6.18 -1.24
N GLY A 269 5.74 5.35 -0.26
CA GLY A 269 5.74 5.68 1.16
C GLY A 269 6.65 4.75 1.95
N HIS A 270 6.12 4.20 3.04
CA HIS A 270 6.69 3.16 3.92
C HIS A 270 7.99 3.51 4.68
N MET A 271 8.96 4.13 4.01
CA MET A 271 10.29 4.42 4.56
C MET A 271 10.29 5.66 5.47
N HIS A 272 9.25 6.49 5.39
CA HIS A 272 9.15 7.77 6.11
C HIS A 272 10.32 8.73 5.80
N LEU A 273 10.87 8.63 4.59
CA LEU A 273 11.98 9.46 4.11
C LEU A 273 11.48 10.47 3.08
N ASN A 274 11.97 11.70 3.18
CA ASN A 274 11.84 12.68 2.10
C ASN A 274 12.98 12.48 1.09
N ASN A 275 12.70 11.79 -0.01
CA ASN A 275 13.72 11.52 -1.03
C ASN A 275 13.13 11.51 -2.45
N THR A 276 13.98 11.69 -3.45
CA THR A 276 13.63 11.52 -4.86
C THR A 276 14.82 10.87 -5.55
N ASN A 277 14.56 9.74 -6.22
CA ASN A 277 15.59 8.97 -6.92
C ASN A 277 15.21 8.80 -8.38
N LEU A 278 16.17 8.98 -9.29
CA LEU A 278 16.01 8.80 -10.72
C LEU A 278 16.98 7.73 -11.20
N ALA A 279 16.44 6.60 -11.65
CA ALA A 279 17.23 5.53 -12.26
C ALA A 279 17.09 5.57 -13.79
N HIS A 280 18.22 5.44 -14.48
CA HIS A 280 18.31 5.27 -15.93
C HIS A 280 18.90 3.90 -16.25
N TYR A 281 18.35 3.24 -17.27
CA TYR A 281 18.78 1.92 -17.70
C TYR A 281 19.32 1.93 -19.12
N SER A 282 20.11 0.91 -19.47
CA SER A 282 20.83 0.82 -20.75
C SER A 282 19.91 0.69 -21.98
N ASP A 283 18.67 0.23 -21.80
CA ASP A 283 17.66 0.18 -22.85
C ASP A 283 16.91 1.50 -23.07
N GLY A 284 17.32 2.57 -22.36
CA GLY A 284 16.72 3.89 -22.43
C GLY A 284 15.46 4.06 -21.56
N SER A 285 15.02 3.02 -20.84
CA SER A 285 13.97 3.16 -19.83
C SER A 285 14.49 3.93 -18.61
N TYR A 286 13.59 4.58 -17.89
CA TYR A 286 13.91 5.30 -16.67
C TYR A 286 12.71 5.28 -15.71
N LEU A 287 13.00 5.44 -14.42
CA LEU A 287 12.00 5.53 -13.35
C LEU A 287 12.40 6.63 -12.37
N LEU A 288 11.49 7.57 -12.14
CA LEU A 288 11.54 8.55 -11.06
C LEU A 288 10.70 8.06 -9.89
N ASN A 289 11.34 7.78 -8.75
CA ASN A 289 10.69 7.38 -7.51
C ASN A 289 10.75 8.52 -6.49
N ILE A 290 9.60 9.10 -6.17
CA ILE A 290 9.43 10.09 -5.10
C ILE A 290 9.05 9.34 -3.83
N GLN A 291 9.89 9.40 -2.80
CA GLN A 291 9.52 8.95 -1.46
C GLN A 291 8.83 10.09 -0.72
N SER A 292 7.56 9.87 -0.37
CA SER A 292 6.82 10.79 0.48
C SER A 292 7.27 10.61 1.94
N PRO A 293 7.59 11.70 2.64
CA PRO A 293 7.74 11.66 4.09
C PRO A 293 6.41 11.28 4.75
N SER A 294 6.50 10.89 6.02
CA SER A 294 5.33 10.63 6.84
C SER A 294 4.99 11.87 7.67
N ILE A 295 3.70 12.16 7.80
CA ILE A 295 3.21 13.17 8.73
C ILE A 295 3.40 12.75 10.20
N ALA A 296 3.73 11.49 10.46
CA ALA A 296 3.98 10.92 11.78
C ALA A 296 5.48 10.69 12.07
N ALA A 297 6.39 11.09 11.17
CA ALA A 297 7.83 10.98 11.37
C ALA A 297 8.49 12.36 11.28
N TYR A 298 9.67 12.51 11.88
CA TYR A 298 10.40 13.78 11.86
C TYR A 298 11.21 13.97 10.56
N VAL A 299 11.17 15.13 9.90
CA VAL A 299 10.25 16.26 10.11
C VAL A 299 8.91 15.95 9.43
N PRO A 300 7.75 16.15 10.08
CA PRO A 300 6.46 15.82 9.49
C PRO A 300 6.19 16.69 8.26
N ALA A 301 5.87 16.04 7.15
CA ALA A 301 5.65 16.71 5.87
C ALA A 301 4.78 15.87 4.94
N TYR A 302 4.26 16.50 3.89
CA TYR A 302 3.62 15.82 2.75
C TYR A 302 4.16 16.36 1.42
N LYS A 303 3.98 15.59 0.35
CA LYS A 303 4.30 16.01 -1.02
C LYS A 303 3.08 16.60 -1.71
N LEU A 304 3.24 17.74 -2.35
CA LEU A 304 2.29 18.31 -3.29
C LEU A 304 2.84 18.14 -4.71
N LEU A 305 2.09 17.47 -5.57
CA LEU A 305 2.45 17.29 -6.98
C LEU A 305 1.52 18.15 -7.83
N THR A 306 2.08 19.00 -8.68
CA THR A 306 1.34 19.78 -9.67
C THR A 306 1.62 19.22 -11.06
N VAL A 307 0.59 18.66 -11.72
CA VAL A 307 0.69 18.17 -13.10
C VAL A 307 0.58 19.35 -14.06
N LEU A 308 1.60 19.53 -14.90
CA LEU A 308 1.72 20.61 -15.86
C LEU A 308 1.61 20.08 -17.30
N PRO A 309 1.44 20.97 -18.31
CA PRO A 309 1.57 20.60 -19.71
C PRO A 309 2.91 19.93 -20.05
N ASP A 310 2.98 19.30 -21.22
CA ASP A 310 4.20 18.70 -21.78
C ASP A 310 4.86 17.63 -20.90
N TYR A 311 4.04 16.84 -20.18
CA TYR A 311 4.48 15.74 -19.32
C TYR A 311 5.40 16.18 -18.17
N GLN A 312 5.20 17.40 -17.66
CA GLN A 312 5.94 17.93 -16.52
C GLN A 312 5.15 17.76 -15.22
N VAL A 313 5.88 17.52 -14.13
CA VAL A 313 5.31 17.45 -12.77
C VAL A 313 6.22 18.23 -11.83
N GLU A 314 5.68 19.25 -11.18
CA GLU A 314 6.36 19.94 -10.08
C GLU A 314 6.12 19.19 -8.77
N VAL A 315 7.15 19.12 -7.94
CA VAL A 315 7.13 18.38 -6.67
C VAL A 315 7.56 19.30 -5.54
N ASP A 316 6.60 19.66 -4.69
CA ASP A 316 6.82 20.45 -3.50
C ASP A 316 6.78 19.59 -2.24
N THR A 317 7.68 19.86 -1.29
CA THR A 317 7.58 19.29 0.06
C THR A 317 7.01 20.34 0.99
N LYS A 318 5.82 20.10 1.54
CA LYS A 318 5.17 21.00 2.49
C LYS A 318 5.40 20.46 3.89
N VAL A 319 6.23 21.17 4.66
CA VAL A 319 6.53 20.84 6.05
C VAL A 319 5.38 21.28 6.95
N LEU A 320 5.00 20.42 7.89
CA LEU A 320 4.02 20.71 8.93
C LEU A 320 4.73 21.25 10.17
N ASN A 321 4.87 22.57 10.24
CA ASN A 321 5.54 23.25 11.37
C ASN A 321 4.61 23.50 12.56
N GLU A 322 3.30 23.57 12.32
CA GLU A 322 2.29 23.86 13.33
C GLU A 322 1.17 22.83 13.24
N VAL A 323 1.05 21.99 14.27
CA VAL A 323 -0.01 21.00 14.41
C VAL A 323 -0.79 21.34 15.69
N PRO A 324 -2.08 21.72 15.60
CA PRO A 324 -2.87 21.97 16.80
C PRO A 324 -2.86 20.75 17.73
N ARG A 325 -2.65 20.99 19.03
CA ARG A 325 -2.57 19.94 20.07
C ARG A 325 -1.43 18.94 19.85
N PHE A 326 -0.33 19.34 19.19
CA PHE A 326 0.83 18.48 18.93
C PHE A 326 1.39 17.78 20.17
N ASP A 327 1.41 18.48 21.30
CA ASP A 327 1.97 18.03 22.57
C ASP A 327 0.93 17.42 23.52
N GLU A 328 -0.31 17.23 23.07
CA GLU A 328 -1.42 16.78 23.93
C GLU A 328 -1.13 15.46 24.65
N LEU A 329 -0.47 14.52 23.97
CA LEU A 329 -0.17 13.21 24.57
C LEU A 329 1.15 13.19 25.34
N PHE A 330 1.96 14.27 25.31
CA PHE A 330 3.31 14.27 25.86
C PHE A 330 3.33 14.06 27.37
N GLU A 331 2.29 14.50 28.09
CA GLU A 331 2.18 14.28 29.53
C GLU A 331 2.16 12.80 29.90
N HIS A 332 1.64 11.91 29.03
CA HIS A 332 1.62 10.47 29.26
C HIS A 332 2.97 9.78 29.02
N TYR A 333 3.93 10.46 28.40
CA TYR A 333 5.29 9.97 28.15
C TYR A 333 6.34 10.55 29.12
N ARG A 334 5.92 11.41 30.06
CA ARG A 334 6.81 11.92 31.10
C ARG A 334 7.06 10.80 32.12
N LEU A 335 8.33 10.42 32.26
CA LEU A 335 8.80 9.45 33.26
C LEU A 335 8.81 10.05 34.66
#